data_AF-A0A8B7UCT5-F1
#
_entry.id   AF-A0A8B7UCT5-F1
#
_cell.length_a   1.000
_cell.length_b   1.000
_cell.length_c   1.000
_cell.angle_alpha   90.00
_cell.angle_beta   90.00
_cell.angle_gamma   90.00
#
_symmetry.space_group_name_H-M   'P 1'
#
loop_
_entity.id
_entity.type
_entity.pdbx_description
1 polymer ?
#
loop_
_entity_poly.entity_id
_entity_poly.type
_entity_poly.pdbx_seq_one_letter_code
_entity_poly.pdbx_strand_id
1 'polypeptide(L)'
;MRRGQRGLVSAEEDSTASHHPRSLLGFSTYDSACQIAQEIAEKIQQRNQYERRGEKTSKLTVTIRALLQNLKEKITLLKDLLLRAVSTHQMYPRKHFQLYSRMGGKAILF
;
A
#
# COMPACT_ATOMS: atom_id res chain seq x y z
N MET A 1 33.97 -39.14 20.88
CA MET A 1 32.90 -38.72 21.82
C MET A 1 32.47 -37.29 21.49
N ARG A 2 31.23 -36.94 21.85
CA ARG A 2 30.32 -35.99 21.17
C ARG A 2 30.76 -34.51 21.20
N ARG A 3 30.73 -33.84 20.04
CA ARG A 3 30.54 -32.38 19.92
C ARG A 3 29.05 -32.09 20.07
N GLY A 4 28.66 -31.38 21.13
CA GLY A 4 27.29 -30.91 21.32
C GLY A 4 27.06 -29.60 20.57
N GLN A 5 26.50 -29.69 19.36
CA GLN A 5 25.83 -28.57 18.71
C GLN A 5 24.50 -28.33 19.44
N ARG A 6 24.38 -27.19 20.14
CA ARG A 6 23.08 -26.65 20.56
C ARG A 6 22.59 -25.76 19.41
N GLY A 7 21.88 -26.37 18.46
CA GLY A 7 21.03 -25.62 17.55
C GLY A 7 19.85 -25.11 18.36
N LEU A 8 19.79 -23.79 18.58
CA LEU A 8 18.58 -23.16 19.10
C LEU A 8 17.57 -23.20 17.96
N VAL A 9 16.46 -23.88 18.24
CA VAL A 9 15.35 -24.12 17.33
C VAL A 9 14.72 -22.79 16.97
N SER A 10 14.64 -22.47 15.66
CA SER A 10 13.84 -21.37 15.16
C SER A 10 12.39 -21.63 15.58
N ALA A 11 11.84 -20.73 16.39
CA ALA A 11 10.41 -20.71 16.65
C ALA A 11 9.71 -20.29 15.35
N GLU A 12 9.16 -21.30 14.69
CA GLU A 12 8.22 -21.15 13.59
C GLU A 12 6.92 -20.62 14.18
N GLU A 13 6.78 -19.29 14.25
CA GLU A 13 5.48 -18.66 14.51
C GLU A 13 4.65 -18.75 13.24
N ASP A 14 4.04 -19.93 13.05
CA ASP A 14 2.92 -20.15 12.14
C ASP A 14 1.69 -19.43 12.71
N SER A 15 1.66 -18.11 12.53
CA SER A 15 0.46 -17.31 12.75
C SER A 15 -0.39 -17.38 11.50
N THR A 16 -1.37 -18.30 11.54
CA THR A 16 -2.53 -18.33 10.65
C THR A 16 -3.32 -17.04 10.79
N ALA A 17 -2.83 -15.96 10.18
CA ALA A 17 -3.59 -14.75 9.99
C ALA A 17 -4.57 -15.04 8.86
N SER A 18 -5.86 -15.00 9.20
CA SER A 18 -6.98 -14.88 8.26
C SER A 18 -6.70 -13.74 7.28
N HIS A 19 -5.98 -14.06 6.19
CA HIS A 19 -5.46 -13.12 5.22
C HIS A 19 -6.60 -12.70 4.30
N HIS A 20 -7.21 -11.57 4.61
CA HIS A 20 -8.23 -10.98 3.75
C HIS A 20 -7.54 -10.52 2.44
N PRO A 21 -7.94 -11.00 1.24
CA PRO A 21 -7.23 -10.74 -0.03
C PRO A 21 -7.10 -9.26 -0.45
N ARG A 22 -7.69 -8.32 0.31
CA ARG A 22 -7.58 -6.87 0.09
C ARG A 22 -6.29 -6.25 0.64
N SER A 23 -5.62 -6.88 1.62
CA SER A 23 -4.39 -6.33 2.22
C SER A 23 -3.15 -6.51 1.33
N LEU A 24 -3.11 -7.59 0.53
CA LEU A 24 -1.97 -7.91 -0.34
C LEU A 24 -1.83 -6.94 -1.51
N LEU A 25 -2.94 -6.43 -2.07
CA LEU A 25 -2.92 -5.48 -3.19
C LEU A 25 -2.39 -4.09 -2.76
N GLY A 26 -2.66 -3.69 -1.52
CA GLY A 26 -2.12 -2.45 -0.95
C GLY A 26 -0.60 -2.52 -0.78
N PHE A 27 -0.10 -3.65 -0.28
CA PHE A 27 1.32 -3.89 -0.09
C PHE A 27 2.08 -3.90 -1.42
N SER A 28 1.57 -4.62 -2.43
CA SER A 28 2.21 -4.66 -3.75
C SER A 28 2.22 -3.30 -4.46
N THR A 29 1.17 -2.49 -4.27
CA THR A 29 1.08 -1.15 -4.85
C THR A 29 2.03 -0.17 -4.14
N TYR A 30 2.18 -0.30 -2.83
CA TYR A 30 3.13 0.46 -2.03
C TYR A 30 4.58 0.15 -2.42
N ASP A 31 4.95 -1.14 -2.47
CA ASP A 31 6.31 -1.56 -2.86
C ASP A 31 6.67 -1.08 -4.27
N SER A 32 5.72 -1.18 -5.21
CA SER A 32 5.89 -0.66 -6.57
C SER A 32 6.11 0.86 -6.58
N ALA A 33 5.39 1.62 -5.75
CA ALA A 33 5.58 3.07 -5.63
C ALA A 33 6.97 3.41 -5.06
N CYS A 34 7.44 2.66 -4.05
CA CYS A 34 8.78 2.80 -3.50
C CYS A 34 9.86 2.50 -4.54
N GLN A 35 9.70 1.46 -5.35
CA GLN A 35 10.63 1.12 -6.42
C GLN A 35 10.73 2.24 -7.47
N ILE A 36 9.60 2.80 -7.89
CA ILE A 36 9.59 3.91 -8.86
C ILE A 36 10.25 5.16 -8.27
N ALA A 37 10.00 5.46 -6.99
CA ALA A 37 10.65 6.58 -6.32
C ALA A 37 12.18 6.43 -6.28
N GLN A 38 12.65 5.21 -5.99
CA GLN A 38 14.08 4.87 -6.03
C GLN A 38 14.65 5.04 -7.46
N GLU A 39 13.96 4.53 -8.47
CA GLU A 39 14.40 4.67 -9.87
C GLU A 39 14.48 6.15 -10.31
N ILE A 40 13.52 6.98 -9.89
CA ILE A 40 13.56 8.43 -10.15
C ILE A 40 14.81 9.06 -9.54
N ALA A 41 15.14 8.72 -8.28
CA ALA A 41 16.34 9.24 -7.62
C ALA A 41 17.61 8.86 -8.39
N GLU A 42 17.72 7.61 -8.82
CA GLU A 42 18.84 7.11 -9.63
C GLU A 42 18.92 7.81 -10.99
N LYS A 43 17.79 7.99 -11.70
CA LYS A 43 17.77 8.69 -12.99
C LYS A 43 18.12 10.17 -12.86
N ILE A 44 17.70 10.85 -11.80
CA ILE A 44 18.10 12.22 -11.51
C ILE A 44 19.61 12.30 -11.24
N GLN A 45 20.15 11.38 -10.44
CA GLN A 45 21.58 11.30 -10.17
C GLN A 45 22.38 11.07 -11.46
N GLN A 46 21.93 10.14 -12.32
CA GLN A 46 22.52 9.90 -13.63
C GLN A 46 22.45 11.15 -14.50
N ARG A 47 21.29 11.81 -14.62
CA ARG A 47 21.13 13.04 -15.39
C ARG A 47 22.13 14.10 -14.94
N ASN A 48 22.24 14.33 -13.63
CA ASN A 48 23.17 15.30 -13.07
C ASN A 48 24.63 14.97 -13.44
N GLN A 49 25.03 13.70 -13.43
CA GLN A 49 26.38 13.30 -13.84
C GLN A 49 26.65 13.58 -15.32
N TYR A 50 25.67 13.29 -16.19
CA TYR A 50 25.79 13.53 -17.63
C TYR A 50 25.85 15.04 -17.93
N GLU A 51 25.05 15.84 -17.23
CA GLU A 51 25.11 17.31 -17.33
C GLU A 51 26.50 17.85 -16.94
N ARG A 52 27.12 17.30 -15.88
CA ARG A 52 28.50 17.68 -15.48
C ARG A 52 29.55 17.27 -16.51
N ARG A 53 29.30 16.23 -17.30
CA ARG A 53 30.16 15.78 -18.40
C ARG A 53 29.90 16.53 -19.71
N GLY A 54 28.89 17.41 -19.76
CA GLY A 54 28.48 18.12 -20.98
C GLY A 54 27.73 17.25 -21.98
N GLU A 55 27.21 16.11 -21.53
CA GLU A 55 26.50 15.14 -22.37
C GLU A 55 25.01 15.48 -22.49
N LYS A 56 24.36 15.01 -23.56
CA LYS A 56 22.94 15.25 -23.80
C LYS A 56 22.08 14.43 -22.85
N THR A 57 21.22 15.11 -22.10
CA THR A 57 20.37 14.48 -21.07
C THR A 57 18.88 14.42 -21.43
N SER A 58 18.51 14.81 -22.66
CA SER A 58 17.12 14.87 -23.13
C SER A 58 16.36 13.55 -22.93
N LYS A 59 17.01 12.41 -23.21
CA LYS A 59 16.43 11.07 -23.01
C LYS A 59 16.13 10.81 -21.52
N LEU A 60 17.08 11.11 -20.63
CA LEU A 60 16.90 10.94 -19.18
C LEU A 60 15.78 11.85 -18.65
N THR A 61 15.69 13.09 -19.15
CA THR A 61 14.62 14.02 -18.76
C THR A 61 13.24 13.50 -19.17
N VAL A 62 13.10 12.92 -20.36
CA VAL A 62 11.83 12.30 -20.80
C VAL A 62 11.49 11.09 -19.92
N THR A 63 12.47 10.23 -19.61
CA THR A 63 12.27 9.08 -18.72
C THR A 63 11.86 9.51 -17.31
N ILE A 64 12.53 10.50 -16.71
CA ILE A 64 12.19 11.04 -15.38
C ILE A 64 10.74 11.56 -15.37
N ARG A 65 10.33 12.29 -16.41
CA ARG A 65 8.94 12.76 -16.53
C ARG A 65 7.92 11.63 -16.58
N ALA A 66 8.21 10.57 -17.35
CA ALA A 66 7.33 9.41 -17.43
C ALA A 66 7.24 8.66 -16.08
N LEU A 67 8.37 8.45 -15.40
CA LEU A 67 8.41 7.83 -14.09
C LEU A 67 7.64 8.65 -13.03
N LEU A 68 7.77 9.98 -13.06
CA LEU A 68 7.01 10.86 -12.17
C LEU A 68 5.49 10.74 -12.37
N GLN A 69 5.02 10.61 -13.62
CA GLN A 69 3.60 10.39 -13.89
C GLN A 69 3.15 9.02 -13.38
N ASN A 70 3.94 7.97 -13.60
CA ASN A 70 3.63 6.63 -13.08
C ASN A 70 3.55 6.63 -11.55
N LEU A 71 4.51 7.27 -10.87
CA LEU A 71 4.50 7.41 -9.41
C LEU A 71 3.22 8.09 -8.92
N LYS A 72 2.80 9.16 -9.59
CA LYS A 72 1.55 9.87 -9.27
C LYS A 72 0.33 8.95 -9.39
N GLU A 73 0.24 8.14 -10.45
CA GLU A 73 -0.84 7.17 -10.63
C GLU A 73 -0.85 6.11 -9.53
N LYS A 74 0.32 5.55 -9.17
CA LYS A 74 0.44 4.57 -8.09
C LYS A 74 0.01 5.14 -6.74
N ILE A 75 0.41 6.36 -6.42
CA ILE A 75 0.01 7.05 -5.18
C ILE A 75 -1.51 7.29 -5.16
N THR A 76 -2.11 7.73 -6.27
CA THR A 76 -3.57 7.89 -6.36
C THR A 76 -4.28 6.56 -6.14
N LEU A 77 -3.84 5.49 -6.81
CA LEU A 77 -4.41 4.16 -6.65
C LEU A 77 -4.31 3.67 -5.20
N LEU A 78 -3.15 3.85 -4.56
CA LEU A 78 -2.94 3.46 -3.17
C LEU A 78 -3.90 4.23 -2.24
N LYS A 79 -4.05 5.54 -2.44
CA LYS A 79 -5.01 6.36 -1.69
C LYS A 79 -6.45 5.86 -1.85
N ASP A 80 -6.87 5.55 -3.07
CA ASP A 80 -8.23 5.04 -3.35
C ASP A 80 -8.46 3.66 -2.74
N LEU A 81 -7.44 2.80 -2.74
CA LEU A 81 -7.52 1.49 -2.10
C LEU A 81 -7.64 1.62 -0.57
N LEU A 82 -6.83 2.49 0.04
CA LEU A 82 -6.89 2.78 1.48
C LEU A 82 -8.23 3.40 1.87
N LEU A 83 -8.72 4.40 1.14
CA LEU A 83 -10.03 5.02 1.37
C LEU A 83 -11.15 3.99 1.26
N ARG A 84 -11.14 3.15 0.23
CA ARG A 84 -12.13 2.06 0.09
C ARG A 84 -12.05 1.08 1.26
N ALA A 85 -10.85 0.66 1.66
CA ALA A 85 -10.67 -0.26 2.78
C ALA A 85 -11.23 0.32 4.09
N VAL A 86 -10.92 1.59 4.38
CA VAL A 86 -11.42 2.30 5.58
C VAL A 86 -12.93 2.54 5.50
N SER A 87 -13.46 2.98 4.36
CA SER A 87 -14.90 3.17 4.16
C SER A 87 -15.69 1.87 4.27
N THR A 88 -15.14 0.74 3.80
CA THR A 88 -15.80 -0.57 3.97
C THR A 88 -15.92 -0.94 5.46
N HIS A 89 -15.03 -0.45 6.31
CA HIS A 89 -15.10 -0.66 7.76
C HIS A 89 -16.16 0.24 8.44
N GLN A 90 -16.48 1.40 7.84
CA GLN A 90 -17.52 2.31 8.33
C GLN A 90 -18.93 1.94 7.83
N MET A 91 -19.05 1.17 6.75
CA MET A 91 -20.33 0.83 6.10
C MET A 91 -21.06 -0.38 6.69
N TYR A 92 -20.99 -0.58 8.01
CA TYR A 92 -21.93 -1.45 8.71
C TYR A 92 -22.90 -0.61 9.54
N PRO A 93 -24.10 -0.26 9.04
CA PRO A 93 -25.19 0.17 9.90
C PRO A 93 -25.76 -1.07 10.60
N ARG A 94 -25.02 -1.67 11.56
CA ARG A 94 -25.35 -3.03 12.03
C ARG A 94 -26.22 -3.15 13.28
N LYS A 95 -26.70 -2.09 13.95
CA LYS A 95 -27.58 -2.31 15.13
C LYS A 95 -28.77 -1.38 15.30
N HIS A 96 -28.79 -0.17 14.72
CA HIS A 96 -29.85 0.78 15.07
C HIS A 96 -31.17 0.57 14.31
N PHE A 97 -31.13 0.07 13.06
CA PHE A 97 -32.36 -0.05 12.25
C PHE A 97 -33.15 -1.34 12.46
N GLN A 98 -32.52 -2.43 12.94
CA GLN A 98 -33.25 -3.67 13.26
C GLN A 98 -33.88 -3.69 14.66
N LEU A 99 -33.38 -2.89 15.61
CA LEU A 99 -34.02 -2.76 16.93
C LEU A 99 -35.31 -1.94 16.88
N TYR A 100 -35.39 -0.95 15.99
CA TYR A 100 -36.55 -0.06 15.88
C TYR A 100 -37.76 -0.68 15.17
N SER A 101 -37.56 -1.72 14.35
CA SER A 101 -38.68 -2.46 13.72
C SER A 101 -39.04 -3.76 14.43
N ARG A 102 -38.16 -4.33 15.26
CA ARG A 102 -38.44 -5.55 16.02
C ARG A 102 -39.09 -5.28 17.38
N MET A 103 -38.86 -4.11 17.96
CA MET A 103 -39.65 -3.59 19.09
C MET A 103 -40.71 -2.68 18.48
N GLY A 104 -41.96 -3.14 18.38
CA GLY A 104 -43.07 -2.38 17.79
C GLY A 104 -43.40 -1.08 18.52
N GLY A 105 -42.56 -0.06 18.38
CA GLY A 105 -42.72 1.26 18.96
C GLY A 105 -43.40 2.19 17.96
N LYS A 106 -44.67 2.49 18.20
CA LYS A 106 -45.37 3.62 17.54
C LYS A 106 -44.57 4.89 17.80
N ALA A 107 -44.11 5.57 16.75
CA ALA A 107 -43.58 6.91 16.88
C ALA A 107 -44.74 7.84 17.26
N ILE A 108 -44.78 8.31 18.52
CA ILE A 108 -45.61 9.46 18.87
C ILE A 108 -44.83 10.69 18.43
N LEU A 109 -45.36 11.35 17.41
CA LEU A 109 -44.97 12.69 16.98
C LEU A 109 -45.71 13.66 17.91
N PHE A 110 -44.97 14.44 18.70
CA PHE A 110 -45.46 15.68 19.32
C PHE A 110 -44.96 16.85 18.49
#